data_AF-A0A7K4LC79-F1
#
_entry.id   AF-A0A7K4LC79-F1
#
_cell.length_a   1.000
_cell.length_b   1.000
_cell.length_c   1.000
_cell.angle_alpha   90.00
_cell.angle_beta   90.00
_cell.angle_gamma   90.00
#
_symmetry.space_group_name_H-M   'P 1'
#
loop_
_entity.id
_entity.type
_entity.pdbx_description
1 polymer ?
#
loop_
_entity_poly.entity_id
_entity_poly.type
_entity_poly.pdbx_seq_one_letter_code
_entity_poly.pdbx_strand_id
1 'polypeptide(L)'
;QHLEQEKHELRRRFENREGEWEGRVSELESDVKQLQDELEKQQVHLREADREKTRAVQELSEQNQRLLDQLSRASEVERQLSLQVHTLREDFREKSSSSSQHIVRLESLQAEIKMLTDRKRELEHRLSAMMEENDLLQGTVEELQDRVLVLERQSHDKDLQLHQSQLELQEVRLSYRQLQGKVEELSEERSLQNFNTTSTSLLSEIEQSMEAEELEQEREQLRLQLWEAYCQVRYLCSHLRGNDSADSAVSTDSSMDESSETSSAKDVPAGSLRAALSELKRLIQNVLDGADSTSSRRSDDDTLEEQIRRTSEDSRALRELMEGERGKLRQSLEELQRLHSQVS
;
A
#
# COMPACT_ATOMS: atom_id res chain seq x y z
N GLN A 1 191.88 69.44 -63.46
CA GLN A 1 191.22 70.41 -62.56
C GLN A 1 189.72 70.53 -62.85
N HIS A 2 189.27 71.15 -63.95
CA HIS A 2 187.81 71.28 -64.22
C HIS A 2 187.04 69.94 -64.28
N LEU A 3 187.52 68.96 -65.05
CA LEU A 3 186.90 67.62 -65.12
C LEU A 3 186.85 66.89 -63.76
N GLU A 4 187.73 67.23 -62.82
CA GLU A 4 187.72 66.66 -61.47
C GLU A 4 186.66 67.34 -60.61
N GLN A 5 186.51 68.67 -60.72
CA GLN A 5 185.44 69.43 -60.07
C GLN A 5 184.06 68.94 -60.55
N GLU A 6 183.83 68.82 -61.86
CA GLU A 6 182.59 68.30 -62.44
C GLU A 6 182.31 66.87 -61.96
N LYS A 7 183.33 66.00 -61.90
CA LYS A 7 183.21 64.64 -61.36
C LYS A 7 182.82 64.62 -59.87
N HIS A 8 183.36 65.52 -59.06
CA HIS A 8 183.00 65.65 -57.64
C HIS A 8 181.61 66.29 -57.43
N GLU A 9 181.17 67.19 -58.31
CA GLU A 9 179.81 67.74 -58.30
C GLU A 9 178.78 66.72 -58.76
N LEU A 10 179.05 65.98 -59.83
CA LEU A 10 178.17 64.90 -60.30
C LEU A 10 178.01 63.82 -59.24
N ARG A 11 179.10 63.39 -58.59
CA ARG A 11 179.06 62.48 -57.43
C ARG A 11 178.11 62.97 -56.35
N ARG A 12 178.29 64.20 -55.85
CA ARG A 12 177.38 64.78 -54.84
C ARG A 12 175.93 64.92 -55.31
N ARG A 13 175.69 65.16 -56.61
CA ARG A 13 174.33 65.17 -57.18
C ARG A 13 173.72 63.77 -57.28
N PHE A 14 174.52 62.72 -57.49
CA PHE A 14 174.07 61.33 -57.41
C PHE A 14 173.81 60.93 -55.97
N GLU A 15 174.76 61.15 -55.06
CA GLU A 15 174.64 60.90 -53.60
C GLU A 15 173.39 61.58 -53.00
N ASN A 16 173.13 62.85 -53.34
CA ASN A 16 171.93 63.55 -52.89
C ASN A 16 170.63 62.91 -53.44
N ARG A 17 170.62 62.50 -54.72
CA ARG A 17 169.46 61.83 -55.33
C ARG A 17 169.25 60.44 -54.76
N GLU A 18 170.32 59.71 -54.50
CA GLU A 18 170.32 58.41 -53.82
C GLU A 18 169.69 58.57 -52.43
N GLY A 19 170.12 59.55 -51.63
CA GLY A 19 169.50 59.86 -50.33
C GLY A 19 168.02 60.27 -50.42
N GLU A 20 167.61 61.03 -51.44
CA GLU A 20 166.18 61.30 -51.68
C GLU A 20 165.38 60.03 -52.07
N TRP A 21 165.99 59.11 -52.83
CA TRP A 21 165.36 57.84 -53.18
C TRP A 21 165.28 56.90 -51.98
N GLU A 22 166.33 56.81 -51.16
CA GLU A 22 166.35 56.10 -49.87
C GLU A 22 165.26 56.63 -48.94
N GLY A 23 165.09 57.96 -48.87
CA GLY A 23 164.00 58.60 -48.14
C GLY A 23 162.62 58.12 -48.61
N ARG A 24 162.32 58.25 -49.91
CA ARG A 24 161.06 57.79 -50.51
C ARG A 24 160.82 56.28 -50.36
N VAL A 25 161.88 55.47 -50.42
CA VAL A 25 161.80 54.02 -50.17
C VAL A 25 161.46 53.77 -48.69
N SER A 26 162.08 54.49 -47.75
CA SER A 26 161.79 54.33 -46.31
C SER A 26 160.36 54.77 -45.93
N GLU A 27 159.83 55.80 -46.60
CA GLU A 27 158.42 56.22 -46.49
C GLU A 27 157.49 55.10 -46.99
N LEU A 28 157.71 54.60 -48.20
CA LEU A 28 156.90 53.51 -48.76
C LEU A 28 157.02 52.20 -47.96
N GLU A 29 158.18 51.88 -47.40
CA GLU A 29 158.35 50.75 -46.49
C GLU A 29 157.58 50.93 -45.17
N SER A 30 157.47 52.16 -44.66
CA SER A 30 156.64 52.49 -43.50
C SER A 30 155.16 52.35 -43.83
N ASP A 31 154.72 52.90 -44.97
CA ASP A 31 153.33 52.83 -45.43
C ASP A 31 152.89 51.38 -45.68
N VAL A 32 153.74 50.54 -46.29
CA VAL A 32 153.47 49.11 -46.47
C VAL A 32 153.33 48.39 -45.13
N LYS A 33 154.18 48.69 -44.14
CA LYS A 33 154.06 48.11 -42.78
C LYS A 33 152.77 48.57 -42.08
N GLN A 34 152.42 49.86 -42.19
CA GLN A 34 151.18 50.40 -41.61
C GLN A 34 149.94 49.77 -42.26
N LEU A 35 149.89 49.67 -43.58
CA LEU A 35 148.78 49.03 -44.30
C LEU A 35 148.68 47.53 -43.99
N GLN A 36 149.80 46.83 -43.75
CA GLN A 36 149.80 45.44 -43.27
C GLN A 36 149.22 45.34 -41.87
N ASP A 37 149.70 46.15 -40.92
CA ASP A 37 149.19 46.21 -39.54
C ASP A 37 147.69 46.53 -39.48
N GLU A 38 147.23 47.50 -40.28
CA GLU A 38 145.82 47.88 -40.38
C GLU A 38 144.95 46.78 -40.99
N LEU A 39 145.44 46.13 -42.06
CA LEU A 39 144.76 44.99 -42.67
C LEU A 39 144.64 43.82 -41.69
N GLU A 40 145.69 43.51 -40.92
CA GLU A 40 145.66 42.47 -39.89
C GLU A 40 144.65 42.81 -38.78
N LYS A 41 144.66 44.04 -38.26
CA LYS A 41 143.69 44.52 -37.26
C LYS A 41 142.25 44.41 -37.78
N GLN A 42 141.98 44.88 -39.00
CA GLN A 42 140.66 44.78 -39.62
C GLN A 42 140.22 43.32 -39.80
N GLN A 43 141.11 42.43 -40.26
CA GLN A 43 140.80 41.01 -40.38
C GLN A 43 140.54 40.34 -39.02
N VAL A 44 141.24 40.72 -37.95
CA VAL A 44 140.96 40.22 -36.59
C VAL A 44 139.58 40.68 -36.13
N HIS A 45 139.28 41.98 -36.24
CA HIS A 45 137.99 42.53 -35.85
C HIS A 45 136.81 41.95 -36.65
N LEU A 46 136.96 41.70 -37.96
CA LEU A 46 135.95 41.01 -38.75
C LEU A 46 135.70 39.58 -38.24
N ARG A 47 136.76 38.82 -37.93
CA ARG A 47 136.63 37.48 -37.34
C ARG A 47 136.01 37.50 -35.95
N GLU A 48 136.24 38.55 -35.16
CA GLU A 48 135.61 38.74 -33.84
C GLU A 48 134.13 39.07 -33.97
N ALA A 49 133.78 40.05 -34.82
CA ALA A 49 132.40 40.41 -35.11
C ALA A 49 131.60 39.23 -35.70
N ASP A 50 132.20 38.41 -36.56
CA ASP A 50 131.53 37.21 -37.08
C ASP A 50 131.35 36.12 -36.01
N ARG A 51 132.31 35.95 -35.09
CA ARG A 51 132.10 35.07 -33.91
C ARG A 51 130.94 35.59 -33.05
N GLU A 52 130.87 36.88 -32.78
CA GLU A 52 129.78 37.49 -32.00
C GLU A 52 128.42 37.35 -32.70
N LYS A 53 128.34 37.59 -34.01
CA LYS A 53 127.14 37.30 -34.81
C LYS A 53 126.73 35.83 -34.69
N THR A 54 127.67 34.88 -34.80
CA THR A 54 127.34 33.44 -34.69
C THR A 54 126.82 33.07 -33.29
N ARG A 55 127.37 33.65 -32.22
CA ARG A 55 126.86 33.46 -30.84
C ARG A 55 125.44 34.02 -30.71
N ALA A 56 125.21 35.25 -31.15
CA ALA A 56 123.89 35.88 -31.09
C ALA A 56 122.84 35.10 -31.91
N VAL A 57 123.20 34.59 -33.09
CA VAL A 57 122.32 33.72 -33.90
C VAL A 57 122.04 32.39 -33.20
N GLN A 58 123.04 31.78 -32.56
CA GLN A 58 122.86 30.56 -31.75
C GLN A 58 121.89 30.81 -30.59
N GLU A 59 122.13 31.84 -29.77
CA GLU A 59 121.27 32.21 -28.63
C GLU A 59 119.83 32.49 -29.06
N LEU A 60 119.63 33.26 -30.14
CA LEU A 60 118.30 33.52 -30.69
C LEU A 60 117.64 32.25 -31.25
N SER A 61 118.40 31.35 -31.87
CA SER A 61 117.86 30.07 -32.37
C SER A 61 117.43 29.14 -31.23
N GLU A 62 118.20 29.08 -30.14
CA GLU A 62 117.84 28.32 -28.94
C GLU A 62 116.62 28.91 -28.24
N GLN A 63 116.54 30.25 -28.13
CA GLN A 63 115.37 30.94 -27.56
C GLN A 63 114.12 30.66 -28.39
N ASN A 64 114.20 30.78 -29.73
CA ASN A 64 113.10 30.46 -30.63
C ASN A 64 112.68 28.98 -30.51
N GLN A 65 113.62 28.03 -30.44
CA GLN A 65 113.29 26.62 -30.23
C GLN A 65 112.60 26.38 -28.89
N ARG A 66 113.09 26.99 -27.79
CA ARG A 66 112.45 26.90 -26.46
C ARG A 66 111.03 27.47 -26.49
N LEU A 67 110.78 28.56 -27.21
CA LEU A 67 109.44 29.14 -27.36
C LEU A 67 108.51 28.26 -28.21
N LEU A 68 109.02 27.65 -29.29
CA LEU A 68 108.26 26.67 -30.09
C LEU A 68 107.92 25.40 -29.28
N ASP A 69 108.85 24.91 -28.46
CA ASP A 69 108.63 23.79 -27.55
C ASP A 69 107.59 24.13 -26.46
N GLN A 70 107.57 25.37 -25.97
CA GLN A 70 106.56 25.84 -25.02
C GLN A 70 105.18 25.99 -25.68
N LEU A 71 105.12 26.59 -26.88
CA LEU A 71 103.88 26.79 -27.63
C LEU A 71 103.24 25.45 -28.04
N SER A 72 104.05 24.50 -28.52
CA SER A 72 103.56 23.16 -28.88
C SER A 72 103.00 22.42 -27.65
N ARG A 73 103.69 22.44 -26.50
CA ARG A 73 103.17 21.88 -25.24
C ARG A 73 101.87 22.56 -24.79
N ALA A 74 101.79 23.89 -24.89
CA ALA A 74 100.58 24.64 -24.56
C ALA A 74 99.40 24.23 -25.46
N SER A 75 99.63 24.13 -26.78
CA SER A 75 98.61 23.71 -27.75
C SER A 75 98.13 22.26 -27.54
N GLU A 76 99.02 21.36 -27.12
CA GLU A 76 98.66 19.98 -26.80
C GLU A 76 97.83 19.89 -25.51
N VAL A 77 98.16 20.68 -24.48
CA VAL A 77 97.34 20.79 -23.27
C VAL A 77 95.98 21.42 -23.57
N GLU A 78 95.91 22.46 -24.40
CA GLU A 78 94.66 23.08 -24.85
C GLU A 78 93.78 22.08 -25.63
N ARG A 79 94.39 21.27 -26.50
CA ARG A 79 93.71 20.18 -27.23
C ARG A 79 93.16 19.11 -26.27
N GLN A 80 93.94 18.71 -25.26
CA GLN A 80 93.49 17.74 -24.25
C GLN A 80 92.35 18.28 -23.39
N LEU A 81 92.45 19.54 -22.92
CA LEU A 81 91.38 20.21 -22.17
C LEU A 81 90.12 20.37 -23.02
N SER A 82 90.26 20.70 -24.31
CA SER A 82 89.13 20.80 -25.24
C SER A 82 88.40 19.48 -25.41
N LEU A 83 89.13 18.36 -25.49
CA LEU A 83 88.54 17.01 -25.50
C LEU A 83 87.83 16.69 -24.18
N GLN A 84 88.43 16.98 -23.02
CA GLN A 84 87.78 16.77 -21.71
C GLN A 84 86.51 17.60 -21.56
N VAL A 85 86.51 18.86 -22.01
CA VAL A 85 85.31 19.71 -22.03
C VAL A 85 84.25 19.14 -22.99
N HIS A 86 84.65 18.53 -24.11
CA HIS A 86 83.71 17.87 -25.02
C HIS A 86 83.06 16.64 -24.38
N THR A 87 83.84 15.74 -23.78
CA THR A 87 83.30 14.54 -23.12
C THR A 87 82.42 14.90 -21.93
N LEU A 88 82.80 15.89 -21.11
CA LEU A 88 81.95 16.36 -19.99
C LEU A 88 80.63 16.99 -20.47
N ARG A 89 80.62 17.63 -21.66
CA ARG A 89 79.38 18.13 -22.29
C ARG A 89 78.51 16.99 -22.81
N GLU A 90 79.10 15.91 -23.29
CA GLU A 90 78.37 14.70 -23.72
C GLU A 90 77.78 13.97 -22.51
N ASP A 91 78.58 13.70 -21.47
CA ASP A 91 78.11 13.17 -20.18
C ASP A 91 76.93 13.96 -19.62
N PHE A 92 77.01 15.30 -19.67
CA PHE A 92 75.92 16.17 -19.18
C PHE A 92 74.67 16.08 -20.06
N ARG A 93 74.82 16.02 -21.39
CA ARG A 93 73.71 15.81 -22.33
C ARG A 93 73.05 14.45 -22.12
N GLU A 94 73.83 13.39 -21.94
CA GLU A 94 73.31 12.05 -21.64
C GLU A 94 72.55 12.03 -20.32
N LYS A 95 73.13 12.56 -19.23
CA LYS A 95 72.47 12.69 -17.91
C LYS A 95 71.21 13.55 -17.97
N SER A 96 71.22 14.63 -18.75
CA SER A 96 70.03 15.46 -18.97
C SER A 96 68.94 14.70 -19.75
N SER A 97 69.32 13.95 -20.79
CA SER A 97 68.39 13.15 -21.58
C SER A 97 67.77 11.99 -20.79
N SER A 98 68.57 11.28 -19.97
CA SER A 98 68.07 10.20 -19.12
C SER A 98 67.20 10.76 -17.99
N SER A 99 67.59 11.87 -17.37
CA SER A 99 66.75 12.59 -16.39
C SER A 99 65.40 12.99 -17.00
N SER A 100 65.38 13.54 -18.21
CA SER A 100 64.15 13.87 -18.94
C SER A 100 63.29 12.62 -19.21
N GLN A 101 63.88 11.50 -19.64
CA GLN A 101 63.17 10.22 -19.80
C GLN A 101 62.61 9.70 -18.47
N HIS A 102 63.34 9.85 -17.36
CA HIS A 102 62.86 9.46 -16.04
C HIS A 102 61.70 10.35 -15.57
N ILE A 103 61.72 11.64 -15.85
CA ILE A 103 60.59 12.56 -15.58
C ILE A 103 59.34 12.12 -16.33
N VAL A 104 59.43 11.88 -17.64
CA VAL A 104 58.27 11.41 -18.45
C VAL A 104 57.73 10.06 -17.95
N ARG A 105 58.60 9.13 -17.53
CA ARG A 105 58.18 7.86 -16.91
C ARG A 105 57.46 8.08 -15.57
N LEU A 106 57.95 9.01 -14.73
CA LEU A 106 57.31 9.36 -13.47
C LEU A 106 55.95 10.02 -13.68
N GLU A 107 55.81 10.93 -14.65
CA GLU A 107 54.54 11.56 -15.04
C GLU A 107 53.52 10.51 -15.51
N SER A 108 53.96 9.54 -16.34
CA SER A 108 53.12 8.41 -16.78
C SER A 108 52.64 7.56 -15.61
N LEU A 109 53.54 7.19 -14.68
CA LEU A 109 53.18 6.39 -13.50
C LEU A 109 52.29 7.17 -12.52
N GLN A 110 52.49 8.48 -12.37
CA GLN A 110 51.61 9.34 -11.58
C GLN A 110 50.20 9.42 -12.17
N ALA A 111 50.08 9.51 -13.51
CA ALA A 111 48.79 9.47 -14.20
C ALA A 111 48.09 8.11 -14.04
N GLU A 112 48.82 7.01 -14.14
CA GLU A 112 48.30 5.65 -13.91
C GLU A 112 47.83 5.47 -12.46
N ILE A 113 48.64 5.85 -11.47
CA ILE A 113 48.25 5.83 -10.05
C ILE A 113 46.99 6.67 -9.82
N LYS A 114 46.91 7.87 -10.39
CA LYS A 114 45.72 8.72 -10.27
C LYS A 114 44.47 8.00 -10.80
N MET A 115 44.53 7.48 -12.03
CA MET A 115 43.44 6.72 -12.65
C MET A 115 43.02 5.51 -11.81
N LEU A 116 43.97 4.76 -11.27
CA LEU A 116 43.69 3.64 -10.37
C LEU A 116 43.06 4.09 -9.04
N THR A 117 43.49 5.23 -8.47
CA THR A 117 42.84 5.77 -7.26
C THR A 117 41.42 6.27 -7.52
N ASP A 118 41.17 6.90 -8.67
CA ASP A 118 39.83 7.36 -9.05
C ASP A 118 38.91 6.17 -9.31
N ARG A 119 39.40 5.11 -9.99
CA ARG A 119 38.66 3.86 -10.17
C ARG A 119 38.41 3.14 -8.84
N LYS A 120 39.36 3.16 -7.91
CA LYS A 120 39.17 2.63 -6.55
C LYS A 120 38.04 3.37 -5.83
N ARG A 121 38.06 4.71 -5.80
CA ARG A 121 36.99 5.53 -5.20
C ARG A 121 35.63 5.21 -5.80
N GLU A 122 35.54 5.06 -7.11
CA GLU A 122 34.30 4.69 -7.80
C GLU A 122 33.77 3.32 -7.36
N LEU A 123 34.65 2.33 -7.17
CA LEU A 123 34.28 1.00 -6.66
C LEU A 123 33.88 1.05 -5.18
N GLU A 124 34.55 1.86 -4.36
CA GLU A 124 34.18 2.10 -2.96
C GLU A 124 32.79 2.75 -2.86
N HIS A 125 32.49 3.78 -3.66
CA HIS A 125 31.16 4.39 -3.73
C HIS A 125 30.07 3.42 -4.20
N ARG A 126 30.35 2.61 -5.24
CA ARG A 126 29.43 1.56 -5.69
C ARG A 126 29.16 0.52 -4.60
N LEU A 127 30.19 0.13 -3.83
CA LEU A 127 30.04 -0.81 -2.72
C LEU A 127 29.17 -0.22 -1.61
N SER A 128 29.40 1.05 -1.22
CA SER A 128 28.57 1.74 -0.23
C SER A 128 27.10 1.81 -0.65
N ALA A 129 26.82 2.18 -1.90
CA ALA A 129 25.43 2.22 -2.41
C ALA A 129 24.77 0.83 -2.38
N MET A 130 25.49 -0.23 -2.76
CA MET A 130 24.96 -1.61 -2.68
C MET A 130 24.78 -2.09 -1.23
N MET A 131 25.54 -1.56 -0.26
CA MET A 131 25.31 -1.81 1.17
C MET A 131 24.06 -1.08 1.66
N GLU A 132 23.89 0.19 1.32
CA GLU A 132 22.68 0.97 1.63
C GLU A 132 21.41 0.31 1.06
N GLU A 133 21.46 -0.19 -0.19
CA GLU A 133 20.38 -0.99 -0.78
C GLU A 133 20.15 -2.31 -0.03
N ASN A 134 21.20 -2.96 0.47
CA ASN A 134 21.08 -4.20 1.25
C ASN A 134 20.43 -3.96 2.62
N ASP A 135 20.82 -2.90 3.33
CA ASP A 135 20.25 -2.50 4.61
C ASP A 135 18.75 -2.14 4.46
N LEU A 136 18.39 -1.43 3.38
CA LEU A 136 16.99 -1.15 3.04
C LEU A 136 16.20 -2.44 2.76
N LEU A 137 16.76 -3.37 1.98
CA LEU A 137 16.12 -4.65 1.70
C LEU A 137 15.97 -5.48 2.98
N GLN A 138 16.96 -5.50 3.87
CA GLN A 138 16.87 -6.18 5.16
C GLN A 138 15.73 -5.59 6.00
N GLY A 139 15.60 -4.25 6.07
CA GLY A 139 14.46 -3.60 6.72
C GLY A 139 13.11 -4.05 6.15
N THR A 140 12.96 -4.13 4.83
CA THR A 140 11.72 -4.66 4.22
C THR A 140 11.46 -6.13 4.52
N VAL A 141 12.51 -6.94 4.70
CA VAL A 141 12.39 -8.35 5.10
C VAL A 141 11.94 -8.46 6.55
N GLU A 142 12.46 -7.63 7.45
CA GLU A 142 12.04 -7.55 8.86
C GLU A 142 10.56 -7.12 8.98
N GLU A 143 10.14 -6.07 8.25
CA GLU A 143 8.71 -5.66 8.18
C GLU A 143 7.78 -6.76 7.66
N LEU A 144 8.23 -7.53 6.65
CA LEU A 144 7.47 -8.66 6.11
C LEU A 144 7.40 -9.83 7.11
N GLN A 145 8.46 -10.10 7.87
CA GLN A 145 8.47 -11.11 8.93
C GLN A 145 7.48 -10.74 10.04
N ASP A 146 7.48 -9.50 10.53
CA ASP A 146 6.51 -9.02 11.51
C ASP A 146 5.06 -9.15 11.00
N ARG A 147 4.83 -8.83 9.72
CA ARG A 147 3.52 -8.98 9.09
C ARG A 147 3.09 -10.45 8.98
N VAL A 148 4.01 -11.38 8.70
CA VAL A 148 3.74 -12.82 8.72
C VAL A 148 3.37 -13.27 10.14
N LEU A 149 4.13 -12.89 11.17
CA LEU A 149 3.84 -13.22 12.57
C LEU A 149 2.45 -12.73 13.02
N VAL A 150 2.02 -11.55 12.57
CA VAL A 150 0.66 -11.03 12.84
C VAL A 150 -0.41 -11.87 12.12
N LEU A 151 -0.18 -12.27 10.86
CA LEU A 151 -1.12 -13.10 10.11
C LEU A 151 -1.21 -14.53 10.66
N GLU A 152 -0.11 -15.11 11.12
CA GLU A 152 -0.08 -16.42 11.79
C GLU A 152 -0.91 -16.42 13.08
N ARG A 153 -0.75 -15.37 13.91
CA ARG A 153 -1.60 -15.18 15.11
C ARG A 153 -3.07 -15.05 14.74
N GLN A 154 -3.40 -14.22 13.76
CA GLN A 154 -4.78 -14.06 13.27
C GLN A 154 -5.38 -15.34 12.69
N SER A 155 -4.57 -16.20 12.06
CA SER A 155 -5.02 -17.53 11.61
C SER A 155 -5.34 -18.40 12.83
N HIS A 156 -4.43 -18.48 13.80
CA HIS A 156 -4.62 -19.27 15.01
C HIS A 156 -5.85 -18.83 15.81
N ASP A 157 -6.07 -17.52 15.97
CA ASP A 157 -7.27 -16.96 16.61
C ASP A 157 -8.56 -17.36 15.88
N LYS A 158 -8.55 -17.38 14.53
CA LYS A 158 -9.69 -17.84 13.73
C LYS A 158 -9.90 -19.35 13.82
N ASP A 159 -8.84 -20.15 13.86
CA ASP A 159 -8.93 -21.59 14.04
C ASP A 159 -9.53 -21.93 15.42
N LEU A 160 -9.16 -21.18 16.47
CA LEU A 160 -9.77 -21.27 17.79
C LEU A 160 -11.26 -20.87 17.79
N GLN A 161 -11.64 -19.78 17.12
CA GLN A 161 -13.04 -19.36 16.95
C GLN A 161 -13.87 -20.40 16.18
N LEU A 162 -13.31 -20.98 15.12
CA LEU A 162 -13.95 -22.05 14.36
C LEU A 162 -14.15 -23.30 15.21
N HIS A 163 -13.17 -23.67 16.06
CA HIS A 163 -13.30 -24.80 16.97
C HIS A 163 -14.37 -24.56 18.04
N GLN A 164 -14.43 -23.36 18.63
CA GLN A 164 -15.48 -22.97 19.58
C GLN A 164 -16.87 -23.05 18.93
N SER A 165 -17.05 -22.45 17.75
CA SER A 165 -18.32 -22.49 17.02
C SER A 165 -18.73 -23.91 16.62
N GLN A 166 -17.78 -24.81 16.34
CA GLN A 166 -18.06 -26.23 16.10
C GLN A 166 -18.57 -26.95 17.35
N LEU A 167 -18.04 -26.64 18.54
CA LEU A 167 -18.52 -27.20 19.81
C LEU A 167 -19.93 -26.69 20.15
N GLU A 168 -20.15 -25.39 20.06
CA GLU A 168 -21.48 -24.76 20.24
C GLU A 168 -22.51 -25.38 19.27
N LEU A 169 -22.15 -25.57 17.99
CA LEU A 169 -23.02 -26.21 17.01
C LEU A 169 -23.31 -27.69 17.35
N GLN A 170 -22.36 -28.42 17.95
CA GLN A 170 -22.61 -29.78 18.43
C GLN A 170 -23.57 -29.78 19.62
N GLU A 171 -23.39 -28.88 20.59
CA GLU A 171 -24.29 -28.73 21.73
C GLU A 171 -25.71 -28.36 21.30
N VAL A 172 -25.86 -27.40 20.39
CA VAL A 172 -27.16 -27.02 19.79
C VAL A 172 -27.79 -28.17 19.00
N ARG A 173 -27.00 -28.97 18.29
CA ARG A 173 -27.51 -30.18 17.60
C ARG A 173 -27.96 -31.26 18.58
N LEU A 174 -27.26 -31.44 19.71
CA LEU A 174 -27.63 -32.39 20.75
C LEU A 174 -28.91 -31.94 21.47
N SER A 175 -29.01 -30.66 21.86
CA SER A 175 -30.22 -30.11 22.49
C SER A 175 -31.40 -30.09 21.52
N TYR A 176 -31.20 -29.81 20.23
CA TYR A 176 -32.24 -29.95 19.20
C TYR A 176 -32.75 -31.39 19.10
N ARG A 177 -31.88 -32.40 19.06
CA ARG A 177 -32.30 -33.82 19.07
C ARG A 177 -33.06 -34.20 20.34
N GLN A 178 -32.63 -33.72 21.50
CA GLN A 178 -33.35 -33.94 22.76
C GLN A 178 -34.73 -33.29 22.76
N LEU A 179 -34.84 -32.06 22.21
CA LEU A 179 -36.11 -31.36 22.08
C LEU A 179 -37.02 -32.02 21.03
N GLN A 180 -36.45 -32.50 19.93
CA GLN A 180 -37.16 -33.29 18.92
C GLN A 180 -37.71 -34.58 19.54
N GLY A 181 -36.91 -35.33 20.30
CA GLY A 181 -37.36 -36.51 21.04
C GLY A 181 -38.52 -36.19 21.98
N LYS A 182 -38.46 -35.07 22.72
CA LYS A 182 -39.59 -34.61 23.54
C LYS A 182 -40.84 -34.21 22.73
N VAL A 183 -40.68 -33.68 21.53
CA VAL A 183 -41.80 -33.38 20.63
C VAL A 183 -42.40 -34.67 20.07
N GLU A 184 -41.57 -35.67 19.78
CA GLU A 184 -42.00 -37.02 19.38
C GLU A 184 -42.75 -37.69 20.55
N GLU A 185 -42.20 -37.71 21.77
CA GLU A 185 -42.86 -38.15 23.01
C GLU A 185 -44.22 -37.46 23.22
N LEU A 186 -44.29 -36.12 23.18
CA LEU A 186 -45.54 -35.37 23.31
C LEU A 186 -46.53 -35.66 22.16
N SER A 187 -46.03 -36.00 20.97
CA SER A 187 -46.88 -36.39 19.83
C SER A 187 -47.42 -37.81 19.99
N GLU A 188 -46.66 -38.72 20.60
CA GLU A 188 -47.10 -40.07 20.98
C GLU A 188 -48.09 -40.00 22.14
N GLU A 189 -47.82 -39.21 23.19
CA GLU A 189 -48.78 -38.94 24.28
C GLU A 189 -50.09 -38.38 23.73
N ARG A 190 -50.03 -37.40 22.81
CA ARG A 190 -51.21 -36.87 22.13
C ARG A 190 -51.88 -37.91 21.22
N SER A 191 -51.14 -38.83 20.61
CA SER A 191 -51.68 -39.93 19.79
C SER A 191 -52.39 -40.96 20.67
N LEU A 192 -51.82 -41.34 21.82
CA LEU A 192 -52.43 -42.19 22.83
C LEU A 192 -53.65 -41.52 23.47
N GLN A 193 -53.58 -40.21 23.72
CA GLN A 193 -54.72 -39.43 24.18
C GLN A 193 -55.83 -39.38 23.11
N ASN A 194 -55.48 -39.25 21.84
CA ASN A 194 -56.43 -39.36 20.73
C ASN A 194 -57.05 -40.77 20.65
N PHE A 195 -56.27 -41.85 20.82
CA PHE A 195 -56.77 -43.23 20.92
C PHE A 195 -57.72 -43.43 22.11
N ASN A 196 -57.42 -42.78 23.24
CA ASN A 196 -58.31 -42.73 24.41
C ASN A 196 -59.56 -41.86 24.16
N THR A 197 -59.52 -40.86 23.28
CA THR A 197 -60.74 -40.11 22.85
C THR A 197 -61.57 -40.86 21.81
N THR A 198 -60.98 -41.74 20.98
CA THR A 198 -61.77 -42.73 20.22
C THR A 198 -62.28 -43.88 21.08
N SER A 199 -61.81 -43.94 22.34
CA SER A 199 -62.39 -44.77 23.39
C SER A 199 -63.38 -43.96 24.22
N THR A 200 -64.34 -43.27 23.56
CA THR A 200 -65.48 -42.64 24.24
C THR A 200 -66.21 -43.69 25.06
N SER A 201 -66.08 -43.59 26.38
CA SER A 201 -66.71 -44.46 27.35
C SER A 201 -68.22 -44.55 27.11
N LEU A 202 -68.79 -45.75 27.32
CA LEU A 202 -70.23 -46.04 27.30
C LEU A 202 -71.08 -44.99 28.04
N LEU A 203 -70.53 -44.35 29.07
CA LEU A 203 -71.20 -43.27 29.80
C LEU A 203 -71.57 -42.08 28.90
N SER A 204 -70.70 -41.69 27.95
CA SER A 204 -70.97 -40.60 27.01
C SER A 204 -72.02 -40.98 25.95
N GLU A 205 -72.13 -42.26 25.59
CA GLU A 205 -73.21 -42.73 24.70
C GLU A 205 -74.54 -42.85 25.47
N ILE A 206 -74.51 -43.25 26.74
CA ILE A 206 -75.70 -43.33 27.60
C ILE A 206 -76.24 -41.92 27.89
N GLU A 207 -75.39 -40.95 28.22
CA GLU A 207 -75.84 -39.56 28.44
C GLU A 207 -76.46 -38.96 27.17
N GLN A 208 -75.82 -39.12 26.00
CA GLN A 208 -76.38 -38.65 24.72
C GLN A 208 -77.64 -39.42 24.29
N SER A 209 -77.76 -40.71 24.65
CA SER A 209 -78.99 -41.49 24.41
C SER A 209 -80.12 -41.09 25.35
N MET A 210 -79.83 -40.72 26.61
CA MET A 210 -80.81 -40.23 27.56
C MET A 210 -81.30 -38.83 27.19
N GLU A 211 -80.41 -37.91 26.83
CA GLU A 211 -80.82 -36.59 26.31
C GLU A 211 -81.67 -36.72 25.03
N ALA A 212 -81.34 -37.67 24.14
CA ALA A 212 -82.15 -37.94 22.95
C ALA A 212 -83.54 -38.53 23.29
N GLU A 213 -83.63 -39.40 24.30
CA GLU A 213 -84.90 -40.02 24.73
C GLU A 213 -85.79 -39.03 25.51
N GLU A 214 -85.23 -38.14 26.33
CA GLU A 214 -85.96 -37.03 26.98
C GLU A 214 -86.51 -36.05 25.94
N LEU A 215 -85.69 -35.61 24.96
CA LEU A 215 -86.14 -34.73 23.88
C LEU A 215 -87.21 -35.38 22.99
N GLU A 216 -87.16 -36.70 22.80
CA GLU A 216 -88.20 -37.43 22.08
C GLU A 216 -89.51 -37.52 22.89
N GLN A 217 -89.44 -37.69 24.21
CA GLN A 217 -90.61 -37.61 25.10
C GLN A 217 -91.24 -36.20 25.12
N GLU A 218 -90.45 -35.14 25.24
CA GLU A 218 -90.95 -33.75 25.16
C GLU A 218 -91.65 -33.47 23.82
N ARG A 219 -91.07 -33.94 22.71
CA ARG A 219 -91.67 -33.82 21.37
C ARG A 219 -92.99 -34.58 21.27
N GLU A 220 -93.09 -35.77 21.85
CA GLU A 220 -94.32 -36.57 21.87
C GLU A 220 -95.41 -35.89 22.73
N GLN A 221 -95.03 -35.27 23.84
CA GLN A 221 -95.93 -34.56 24.76
C GLN A 221 -96.44 -33.22 24.18
N LEU A 222 -95.59 -32.47 23.49
CA LEU A 222 -96.01 -31.31 22.67
C LEU A 222 -97.00 -31.70 21.56
N ARG A 223 -96.81 -32.88 20.96
CA ARG A 223 -97.71 -33.39 19.90
C ARG A 223 -99.10 -33.72 20.42
N LEU A 224 -99.20 -34.26 21.64
CA LEU A 224 -100.48 -34.46 22.35
C LEU A 224 -101.21 -33.13 22.63
N GLN A 225 -100.51 -32.13 23.19
CA GLN A 225 -101.10 -30.80 23.44
C GLN A 225 -101.59 -30.12 22.16
N LEU A 226 -100.84 -30.27 21.04
CA LEU A 226 -101.24 -29.72 19.75
C LEU A 226 -102.52 -30.37 19.19
N TRP A 227 -102.72 -31.67 19.45
CA TRP A 227 -103.93 -32.39 19.07
C TRP A 227 -105.13 -31.96 19.93
N GLU A 228 -104.97 -31.79 21.24
CA GLU A 228 -106.03 -31.27 22.12
C GLU A 228 -106.49 -29.88 21.67
N ALA A 229 -105.55 -28.98 21.36
CA ALA A 229 -105.85 -27.66 20.83
C ALA A 229 -106.60 -27.72 19.50
N TYR A 230 -106.23 -28.64 18.59
CA TYR A 230 -106.92 -28.84 17.32
C TYR A 230 -108.36 -29.32 17.50
N CYS A 231 -108.59 -30.28 18.41
CA CYS A 231 -109.92 -30.78 18.75
C CYS A 231 -110.81 -29.68 19.36
N GLN A 232 -110.27 -28.86 20.27
CA GLN A 232 -110.99 -27.72 20.85
C GLN A 232 -111.37 -26.67 19.80
N VAL A 233 -110.47 -26.34 18.88
CA VAL A 233 -110.76 -25.39 17.78
C VAL A 233 -111.81 -25.94 16.83
N ARG A 234 -111.77 -27.24 16.46
CA ARG A 234 -112.84 -27.87 15.65
C ARG A 234 -114.19 -27.86 16.37
N TYR A 235 -114.22 -28.12 17.67
CA TYR A 235 -115.45 -28.06 18.48
C TYR A 235 -116.07 -26.66 18.42
N LEU A 236 -115.27 -25.61 18.63
CA LEU A 236 -115.73 -24.21 18.51
C LEU A 236 -116.22 -23.87 17.09
N CYS A 237 -115.51 -24.31 16.04
CA CYS A 237 -115.96 -24.13 14.66
C CYS A 237 -117.28 -24.85 14.35
N SER A 238 -117.52 -26.03 14.94
CA SER A 238 -118.81 -26.74 14.78
C SER A 238 -119.95 -26.07 15.55
N HIS A 239 -119.68 -25.53 16.74
CA HIS A 239 -120.69 -24.81 17.54
C HIS A 239 -121.14 -23.51 16.87
N LEU A 240 -120.22 -22.81 16.18
CA LEU A 240 -120.52 -21.59 15.40
C LEU A 240 -121.15 -21.86 14.02
N ARG A 241 -121.18 -23.12 13.56
CA ARG A 241 -121.71 -23.54 12.25
C ARG A 241 -123.11 -24.18 12.34
N GLY A 242 -123.65 -24.33 13.56
CA GLY A 242 -124.85 -25.11 13.86
C GLY A 242 -126.20 -24.39 13.84
N ASN A 243 -126.27 -23.11 13.45
CA ASN A 243 -127.55 -22.40 13.23
C ASN A 243 -127.90 -22.37 11.73
N ASP A 244 -128.99 -23.05 11.40
CA ASP A 244 -129.86 -22.91 10.22
C ASP A 244 -129.26 -22.91 8.80
N SER A 245 -129.18 -24.14 8.28
CA SER A 245 -130.02 -24.59 7.14
C SER A 245 -129.72 -24.14 5.69
N ALA A 246 -130.24 -24.95 4.75
CA ALA A 246 -130.17 -24.81 3.29
C ALA A 246 -128.75 -24.89 2.70
N ASP A 247 -128.28 -26.04 2.22
CA ASP A 247 -128.83 -26.87 1.12
C ASP A 247 -128.91 -26.11 -0.21
N SER A 248 -127.85 -26.25 -1.01
CA SER A 248 -127.82 -25.91 -2.44
C SER A 248 -126.76 -26.78 -3.11
N ALA A 249 -127.22 -27.73 -3.93
CA ALA A 249 -126.42 -28.78 -4.56
C ALA A 249 -125.90 -28.37 -5.96
N VAL A 250 -125.31 -29.34 -6.69
CA VAL A 250 -124.97 -29.31 -8.14
C VAL A 250 -123.74 -28.44 -8.49
N SER A 251 -122.64 -28.91 -9.09
CA SER A 251 -122.13 -30.21 -9.61
C SER A 251 -120.57 -30.13 -9.65
N THR A 252 -119.73 -31.13 -9.93
CA THR A 252 -119.82 -32.36 -10.78
C THR A 252 -118.65 -33.31 -10.43
N ASP A 253 -118.88 -34.65 -10.48
CA ASP A 253 -117.97 -35.77 -10.87
C ASP A 253 -116.43 -35.62 -10.72
N SER A 254 -115.59 -36.54 -10.17
CA SER A 254 -115.68 -37.87 -9.48
C SER A 254 -114.24 -38.27 -9.03
N SER A 255 -113.87 -39.35 -8.28
CA SER A 255 -114.52 -40.39 -7.45
C SER A 255 -113.42 -41.23 -6.72
N MET A 256 -113.75 -42.01 -5.66
CA MET A 256 -112.87 -42.91 -4.85
C MET A 256 -111.79 -42.20 -3.98
N ASP A 257 -111.61 -42.51 -2.69
CA ASP A 257 -112.33 -43.43 -1.79
C ASP A 257 -112.30 -42.96 -0.31
N GLU A 258 -113.18 -43.57 0.49
CA GLU A 258 -113.42 -43.52 1.96
C GLU A 258 -112.26 -43.00 2.86
N SER A 259 -112.43 -42.03 3.77
CA SER A 259 -113.38 -41.87 4.91
C SER A 259 -112.83 -42.38 6.27
N SER A 260 -112.77 -41.44 7.23
CA SER A 260 -112.88 -41.63 8.70
C SER A 260 -111.65 -41.95 9.58
N GLU A 261 -111.75 -41.49 10.84
CA GLU A 261 -110.94 -41.83 12.03
C GLU A 261 -109.51 -41.25 12.20
N THR A 262 -109.38 -39.91 12.36
CA THR A 262 -108.20 -39.30 13.03
C THR A 262 -108.46 -39.04 14.51
N SER A 263 -108.62 -40.11 15.30
CA SER A 263 -108.74 -40.07 16.78
C SER A 263 -107.39 -40.22 17.49
N SER A 264 -106.31 -39.71 16.87
CA SER A 264 -104.92 -39.90 17.31
C SER A 264 -104.08 -38.64 17.10
N ALA A 265 -103.22 -38.30 18.07
CA ALA A 265 -102.28 -37.19 18.00
C ALA A 265 -101.14 -37.40 16.98
N LYS A 266 -100.93 -38.64 16.52
CA LYS A 266 -99.87 -38.94 15.54
C LYS A 266 -100.23 -38.48 14.14
N ASP A 267 -101.52 -38.31 13.83
CA ASP A 267 -102.04 -38.13 12.47
C ASP A 267 -102.58 -36.73 12.17
N VAL A 268 -102.11 -35.70 12.89
CA VAL A 268 -102.43 -34.28 12.59
C VAL A 268 -101.52 -33.78 11.46
N PRO A 269 -102.05 -33.45 10.26
CA PRO A 269 -101.22 -32.90 9.19
C PRO A 269 -100.65 -31.53 9.56
N ALA A 270 -99.40 -31.27 9.17
CA ALA A 270 -98.74 -30.00 9.41
C ALA A 270 -99.58 -28.84 8.81
N GLY A 271 -99.99 -27.90 9.68
CA GLY A 271 -100.85 -26.78 9.29
C GLY A 271 -102.36 -26.98 9.52
N SER A 272 -102.84 -28.16 9.92
CA SER A 272 -104.28 -28.36 10.18
C SER A 272 -104.81 -27.53 11.36
N LEU A 273 -104.01 -27.32 12.41
CA LEU A 273 -104.32 -26.34 13.46
C LEU A 273 -104.39 -24.91 12.89
N ARG A 274 -103.50 -24.55 11.96
CA ARG A 274 -103.49 -23.23 11.32
C ARG A 274 -104.71 -23.02 10.42
N ALA A 275 -105.15 -24.06 9.71
CA ALA A 275 -106.38 -24.05 8.92
C ALA A 275 -107.60 -23.89 9.84
N ALA A 276 -107.74 -24.71 10.88
CA ALA A 276 -108.82 -24.63 11.85
C ALA A 276 -108.85 -23.28 12.59
N LEU A 277 -107.69 -22.72 12.97
CA LEU A 277 -107.59 -21.38 13.56
C LEU A 277 -107.93 -20.27 12.55
N SER A 278 -107.61 -20.43 11.27
CA SER A 278 -108.02 -19.48 10.23
C SER A 278 -109.54 -19.54 9.95
N GLU A 279 -110.14 -20.73 10.07
CA GLU A 279 -111.58 -20.92 9.98
C GLU A 279 -112.31 -20.38 11.21
N LEU A 280 -111.79 -20.65 12.41
CA LEU A 280 -112.24 -20.03 13.66
C LEU A 280 -112.10 -18.51 13.58
N LYS A 281 -110.97 -17.99 13.08
CA LYS A 281 -110.79 -16.56 12.85
C LYS A 281 -111.81 -16.01 11.85
N ARG A 282 -112.16 -16.72 10.77
CA ARG A 282 -113.21 -16.30 9.84
C ARG A 282 -114.60 -16.31 10.50
N LEU A 283 -114.92 -17.32 11.29
CA LEU A 283 -116.20 -17.41 12.02
C LEU A 283 -116.29 -16.33 13.11
N ILE A 284 -115.20 -16.07 13.83
CA ILE A 284 -115.08 -14.99 14.82
C ILE A 284 -115.10 -13.62 14.14
N GLN A 285 -114.45 -13.42 12.98
CA GLN A 285 -114.53 -12.18 12.22
C GLN A 285 -115.96 -11.93 11.71
N ASN A 286 -116.68 -12.97 11.28
CA ASN A 286 -118.11 -12.86 10.95
C ASN A 286 -119.00 -12.52 12.16
N VAL A 287 -118.53 -12.71 13.39
CA VAL A 287 -119.22 -12.33 14.64
C VAL A 287 -118.74 -10.96 15.16
N LEU A 288 -117.47 -10.59 14.94
CA LEU A 288 -116.85 -9.34 15.39
C LEU A 288 -116.95 -8.18 14.39
N ASP A 289 -117.16 -8.43 13.09
CA ASP A 289 -117.62 -7.40 12.15
C ASP A 289 -119.07 -6.95 12.46
N GLY A 290 -119.70 -7.55 13.47
CA GLY A 290 -120.92 -7.06 14.12
C GLY A 290 -120.70 -6.31 15.45
N ALA A 291 -119.47 -6.17 15.98
CA ALA A 291 -119.20 -5.53 17.27
C ALA A 291 -117.78 -4.95 17.43
N ASP A 292 -117.66 -3.62 17.36
CA ASP A 292 -116.49 -2.85 17.79
C ASP A 292 -116.09 -3.13 19.25
N SER A 293 -114.78 -3.11 19.58
CA SER A 293 -114.19 -2.24 20.63
C SER A 293 -112.80 -2.66 21.15
N THR A 294 -111.94 -1.66 21.40
CA THR A 294 -110.90 -1.59 22.48
C THR A 294 -109.64 -2.48 22.39
N SER A 295 -108.39 -1.94 22.41
CA SER A 295 -107.58 -1.46 23.58
C SER A 295 -106.71 -2.58 24.20
N SER A 296 -105.51 -2.41 24.79
CA SER A 296 -104.43 -1.40 24.79
C SER A 296 -103.25 -1.94 25.67
N ARG A 297 -102.13 -1.20 25.71
CA ARG A 297 -100.99 -1.22 26.67
C ARG A 297 -99.77 -2.12 26.38
N ARG A 298 -98.65 -1.43 26.14
CA ARG A 298 -97.25 -1.76 26.47
C ARG A 298 -96.67 -0.52 27.17
N SER A 299 -95.89 -0.66 28.25
CA SER A 299 -95.30 0.49 28.95
C SER A 299 -94.04 0.21 29.78
N ASP A 300 -93.47 -0.99 29.71
CA ASP A 300 -92.42 -1.43 30.66
C ASP A 300 -91.00 -1.43 30.05
N ASP A 301 -90.88 -1.07 28.76
CA ASP A 301 -89.63 -1.09 27.97
C ASP A 301 -88.67 0.08 28.33
N ASP A 302 -89.21 1.30 28.45
CA ASP A 302 -88.43 2.55 28.47
C ASP A 302 -87.49 2.71 29.69
N THR A 303 -87.67 1.92 30.76
CA THR A 303 -86.86 2.05 31.98
C THR A 303 -85.54 1.28 31.95
N LEU A 304 -85.40 0.27 31.08
CA LEU A 304 -84.22 -0.58 31.02
C LEU A 304 -83.09 0.02 30.17
N GLU A 305 -83.41 0.75 29.10
CA GLU A 305 -82.40 1.33 28.20
C GLU A 305 -81.55 2.42 28.88
N GLU A 306 -82.15 3.28 29.71
CA GLU A 306 -81.40 4.38 30.35
C GLU A 306 -80.42 3.88 31.44
N GLN A 307 -80.67 2.71 32.03
CA GLN A 307 -79.77 2.09 33.00
C GLN A 307 -78.51 1.49 32.34
N ILE A 308 -78.63 1.00 31.10
CA ILE A 308 -77.52 0.51 30.29
C ILE A 308 -76.63 1.68 29.82
N ARG A 309 -77.23 2.83 29.47
CA ARG A 309 -76.46 3.99 29.01
C ARG A 309 -75.49 4.52 30.07
N ARG A 310 -75.95 4.70 31.31
CA ARG A 310 -75.12 5.25 32.42
C ARG A 310 -73.90 4.37 32.74
N THR A 311 -74.06 3.05 32.82
CA THR A 311 -72.95 2.13 33.12
C THR A 311 -71.88 2.12 32.01
N SER A 312 -72.25 2.40 30.77
CA SER A 312 -71.31 2.55 29.65
C SER A 312 -70.47 3.84 29.72
N GLU A 313 -71.05 4.94 30.23
CA GLU A 313 -70.39 6.25 30.34
C GLU A 313 -69.34 6.24 31.48
N ASP A 314 -69.69 5.70 32.65
CA ASP A 314 -68.75 5.52 33.78
C ASP A 314 -67.54 4.65 33.41
N SER A 315 -67.79 3.58 32.64
CA SER A 315 -66.75 2.66 32.12
C SER A 315 -65.81 3.32 31.10
N ARG A 316 -66.10 4.54 30.63
CA ARG A 316 -65.25 5.31 29.71
C ARG A 316 -64.35 6.28 30.47
N ALA A 317 -64.91 7.04 31.42
CA ALA A 317 -64.16 7.97 32.26
C ALA A 317 -63.02 7.29 33.06
N LEU A 318 -63.26 6.06 33.53
CA LEU A 318 -62.27 5.29 34.30
C LEU A 318 -61.04 4.87 33.45
N ARG A 319 -61.18 4.76 32.12
CA ARG A 319 -60.05 4.48 31.21
C ARG A 319 -59.20 5.71 30.94
N GLU A 320 -59.84 6.87 30.73
CA GLU A 320 -59.14 8.14 30.46
C GLU A 320 -58.29 8.60 31.67
N LEU A 321 -58.75 8.36 32.90
CA LEU A 321 -57.96 8.59 34.12
C LEU A 321 -56.71 7.71 34.18
N MET A 322 -56.84 6.41 33.91
CA MET A 322 -55.72 5.45 33.92
C MET A 322 -54.65 5.77 32.85
N GLU A 323 -55.05 6.29 31.69
CA GLU A 323 -54.10 6.75 30.66
C GLU A 323 -53.40 8.05 31.08
N GLY A 324 -54.12 8.97 31.72
CA GLY A 324 -53.56 10.21 32.27
C GLY A 324 -52.49 9.97 33.36
N GLU A 325 -52.70 9.01 34.25
CA GLU A 325 -51.70 8.66 35.27
C GLU A 325 -50.45 8.00 34.66
N ARG A 326 -50.61 7.11 33.67
CA ARG A 326 -49.49 6.50 32.94
C ARG A 326 -48.67 7.53 32.15
N GLY A 327 -49.30 8.60 31.65
CA GLY A 327 -48.62 9.72 31.03
C GLY A 327 -47.72 10.49 32.01
N LYS A 328 -48.25 10.84 33.18
CA LYS A 328 -47.50 11.54 34.25
C LYS A 328 -46.31 10.70 34.74
N LEU A 329 -46.50 9.38 34.90
CA LEU A 329 -45.44 8.47 35.35
C LEU A 329 -44.26 8.39 34.36
N ARG A 330 -44.54 8.51 33.04
CA ARG A 330 -43.48 8.60 32.01
C ARG A 330 -42.73 9.92 32.11
N GLN A 331 -43.43 11.04 32.24
CA GLN A 331 -42.81 12.37 32.34
C GLN A 331 -41.89 12.48 33.56
N SER A 332 -42.31 11.99 34.74
CA SER A 332 -41.44 11.97 35.92
C SER A 332 -40.19 11.09 35.76
N LEU A 333 -40.29 10.01 34.96
CA LEU A 333 -39.17 9.10 34.71
C LEU A 333 -38.17 9.70 33.70
N GLU A 334 -38.65 10.43 32.70
CA GLU A 334 -37.83 11.24 31.78
C GLU A 334 -37.14 12.42 32.49
N GLU A 335 -37.81 13.08 33.44
CA GLU A 335 -37.22 14.13 34.28
C GLU A 335 -36.12 13.58 35.21
N LEU A 336 -36.35 12.42 35.83
CA LEU A 336 -35.31 11.73 36.62
C LEU A 336 -34.10 11.32 35.76
N GLN A 337 -34.31 10.85 34.53
CA GLN A 337 -33.22 10.56 33.59
C GLN A 337 -32.43 11.82 33.19
N ARG A 338 -33.12 12.95 32.96
CA ARG A 338 -32.46 14.24 32.69
C ARG A 338 -31.62 14.72 33.88
N LEU A 339 -32.15 14.65 35.09
CA LEU A 339 -31.41 15.02 36.31
C LEU A 339 -30.20 14.11 36.55
N HIS A 340 -30.31 12.81 36.26
CA HIS A 340 -29.17 11.89 36.32
C HIS A 340 -28.06 12.27 35.32
N SER A 341 -28.44 12.66 34.09
CA SER A 341 -27.49 13.11 33.04
C SER A 341 -26.85 14.49 33.27
N GLN A 342 -27.17 15.18 34.36
CA GLN A 342 -26.52 16.45 34.76
C GLN A 342 -25.58 16.30 35.97
N VAL A 343 -25.45 15.09 36.53
CA VAL A 343 -24.67 14.77 37.75
C VAL A 343 -23.58 13.72 37.48
N SER A 344 -23.38 13.34 36.21
CA SER A 344 -22.23 12.58 35.69
C SER A 344 -21.67 13.28 34.45
#